data_AF-A0A9X1T7U5-F1
#
_entry.id   AF-A0A9X1T7U5-F1
#
_cell.length_a   1.000
_cell.length_b   1.000
_cell.length_c   1.000
_cell.angle_alpha   90.00
_cell.angle_beta   90.00
_cell.angle_gamma   90.00
#
_symmetry.space_group_name_H-M   'P 1'
#
loop_
_entity.id
_entity.type
_entity.pdbx_description
1 polymer ?
#
loop_
_entity_poly.entity_id
_entity_poly.type
_entity_poly.pdbx_seq_one_letter_code
_entity_poly.pdbx_strand_id
1 'polypeptide(L)'
;MAAFGESTFKRKSSNREGVVNLEAKNAELLLITLEKTEANYSPTTLYNDYAVSEKIFHWQSQNTVRPETGKGLSYVKQKQTGKSILLFVREKNNDEFDNIIACVFLGLADYRPLRSEADEY
;
A
#
# COMPACT_ATOMS: atom_id res chain seq x y z
N MET A 1 1.45 -5.26 -12.34
CA MET A 1 0.18 -4.87 -13.01
C MET A 1 -0.25 -5.84 -14.10
N ALA A 2 0.57 -6.15 -15.12
CA ALA A 2 0.19 -7.11 -16.17
C ALA A 2 -0.13 -8.50 -15.62
N ALA A 3 0.67 -9.00 -14.67
CA ALA A 3 0.44 -10.29 -13.99
C ALA A 3 -0.92 -10.39 -13.27
N PHE A 4 -1.55 -9.26 -12.92
CA PHE A 4 -2.85 -9.22 -12.26
C PHE A 4 -4.02 -8.94 -13.22
N GLY A 5 -3.75 -8.75 -14.52
CA GLY A 5 -4.75 -8.41 -15.54
C GLY A 5 -5.14 -6.92 -15.57
N GLU A 6 -4.50 -6.09 -14.74
CA GLU A 6 -4.84 -4.67 -14.65
C GLU A 6 -4.30 -3.86 -15.84
N SER A 7 -3.11 -4.21 -16.32
CA SER A 7 -2.56 -3.69 -17.57
C SER A 7 -2.59 -4.74 -18.66
N THR A 8 -3.03 -4.35 -19.85
CA THR A 8 -2.97 -5.13 -21.09
C THR A 8 -2.26 -4.30 -22.16
N PHE A 9 -1.96 -4.91 -23.31
CA PHE A 9 -1.43 -4.16 -24.46
C PHE A 9 -2.33 -3.01 -24.92
N LYS A 10 -3.64 -3.07 -24.62
CA LYS A 10 -4.62 -2.05 -25.01
C LYS A 10 -4.97 -1.08 -23.88
N ARG A 11 -4.57 -1.35 -22.63
CA ARG A 11 -4.97 -0.59 -21.44
C ARG A 11 -3.83 -0.52 -20.43
N LYS A 12 -3.38 0.68 -20.11
CA LYS A 12 -2.47 0.93 -18.98
C LYS A 12 -3.28 1.18 -17.71
N SER A 13 -2.98 0.48 -16.63
CA SER A 13 -3.55 0.75 -15.31
C SER A 13 -3.11 2.12 -14.79
N SER A 14 -4.04 2.94 -14.29
CA SER A 14 -3.73 4.18 -13.58
C SER A 14 -3.66 3.90 -12.07
N ASN A 15 -2.46 3.98 -11.49
CA ASN A 15 -2.28 3.89 -10.04
C ASN A 15 -1.79 5.24 -9.53
N ARG A 16 -2.73 6.13 -9.18
CA ARG A 16 -2.39 7.50 -8.76
C ARG A 16 -2.13 7.65 -7.27
N GLU A 17 -2.65 6.75 -6.44
CA GLU A 17 -2.63 6.88 -4.98
C GLU A 17 -1.91 5.71 -4.28
N GLY A 18 -1.07 4.97 -5.01
CA GLY A 18 -0.30 3.86 -4.45
C GLY A 18 -1.12 2.63 -4.06
N VAL A 19 -2.39 2.54 -4.45
CA VAL A 19 -3.25 1.39 -4.13
C VAL A 19 -4.02 0.92 -5.37
N VAL A 20 -4.13 -0.40 -5.52
CA VAL A 20 -4.85 -1.05 -6.62
C VAL A 20 -5.82 -2.07 -6.06
N ASN A 21 -7.12 -1.79 -6.19
CA ASN A 21 -8.16 -2.74 -5.81
C ASN A 21 -8.42 -3.76 -6.94
N LEU A 22 -8.25 -5.04 -6.65
CA LEU A 22 -8.53 -6.16 -7.55
C LEU A 22 -9.84 -6.84 -7.11
N GLU A 23 -10.97 -6.19 -7.39
CA GLU A 23 -12.29 -6.62 -6.88
C GLU A 23 -12.60 -8.09 -7.19
N ALA A 24 -12.37 -8.52 -8.44
CA ALA A 24 -12.62 -9.89 -8.88
C ALA A 24 -11.79 -10.94 -8.13
N LYS A 25 -10.69 -10.55 -7.48
CA LYS A 25 -9.80 -11.43 -6.72
C LYS A 25 -9.91 -11.23 -5.20
N ASN A 26 -10.79 -10.34 -4.74
CA ASN A 26 -10.86 -9.91 -3.34
C ASN A 26 -9.47 -9.55 -2.78
N ALA A 27 -8.68 -8.84 -3.58
CA ALA A 27 -7.29 -8.53 -3.27
C ALA A 27 -6.99 -7.05 -3.49
N GLU A 28 -5.98 -6.54 -2.80
CA GLU A 28 -5.52 -5.16 -2.96
C GLU A 28 -4.00 -5.11 -2.95
N LEU A 29 -3.44 -4.39 -3.91
CA LEU A 29 -2.00 -4.15 -4.01
C LEU A 29 -1.69 -2.81 -3.36
N LEU A 30 -0.77 -2.82 -2.39
CA LEU A 30 -0.19 -1.61 -1.80
C LEU A 30 1.17 -1.36 -2.46
N LEU A 31 1.28 -0.26 -3.21
CA LEU A 31 2.46 0.19 -3.92
C LEU A 31 3.07 1.36 -3.15
N ILE A 32 4.15 1.09 -2.42
CA ILE A 32 4.73 2.01 -1.44
C ILE A 32 6.09 2.48 -1.92
N THR A 33 6.32 3.79 -1.79
CA THR A 33 7.64 4.42 -1.93
C THR A 33 8.00 5.03 -0.58
N LEU A 34 9.17 4.65 -0.05
CA LEU A 34 9.59 5.05 1.29
C LEU A 34 10.07 6.51 1.31
N GLU A 35 10.96 6.86 0.39
CA GLU A 35 11.47 8.21 0.20
C GLU A 35 10.44 9.06 -0.53
N LYS A 36 9.81 9.95 0.21
CA LYS A 36 8.85 10.92 -0.32
C LYS A 36 9.50 12.29 -0.34
N THR A 37 9.87 12.75 -1.53
CA THR A 37 10.35 14.12 -1.74
C THR A 37 9.18 15.04 -2.12
N GLU A 38 9.14 16.28 -1.62
CA GLU A 38 8.09 17.26 -1.98
C GLU A 38 7.99 17.52 -3.49
N ALA A 39 9.10 17.33 -4.23
CA ALA A 39 9.11 17.42 -5.69
C ALA A 39 8.20 16.38 -6.39
N ASN A 40 7.95 15.24 -5.74
CA ASN A 40 7.24 14.09 -6.31
C ASN A 40 5.90 13.81 -5.61
N TYR A 41 5.63 14.45 -4.46
CA TYR A 41 4.45 14.18 -3.63
C TYR A 41 3.80 15.46 -3.13
N SER A 42 2.47 15.50 -3.18
CA SER A 42 1.70 16.56 -2.54
C SER A 42 1.74 16.42 -1.00
N PRO A 43 1.53 17.50 -0.24
CA PRO A 43 1.32 17.44 1.22
C PRO A 43 0.23 16.42 1.63
N THR A 44 -0.79 16.24 0.80
CA THR A 44 -1.90 15.31 1.05
C THR A 44 -1.57 13.83 0.77
N THR A 45 -0.39 13.55 0.20
CA THR A 45 0.07 12.19 -0.17
C THR A 45 1.41 11.82 0.48
N LEU A 46 1.88 12.64 1.43
CA LEU A 46 3.03 12.35 2.30
C LEU A 46 2.61 11.35 3.40
N TYR A 47 2.20 10.16 3.00
CA TYR A 47 1.84 9.07 3.93
C TYR A 47 3.09 8.60 4.69
N ASN A 48 2.92 8.28 5.98
CA ASN A 48 4.02 7.81 6.81
C ASN A 48 4.15 6.28 6.70
N ASP A 49 4.89 5.82 5.71
CA ASP A 49 5.11 4.39 5.46
C ASP A 49 6.55 4.01 5.82
N TYR A 50 6.72 3.01 6.67
CA TYR A 50 8.05 2.58 7.13
C TYR A 50 8.04 1.15 7.65
N ALA A 51 9.18 0.47 7.55
CA ALA A 51 9.39 -0.80 8.22
C ALA A 51 9.58 -0.56 9.72
N VAL A 52 8.75 -1.17 10.55
CA VAL A 52 8.88 -1.16 12.03
C VAL A 52 9.88 -2.25 12.46
N SER A 53 9.82 -3.41 11.81
CA SER A 53 10.75 -4.52 11.96
C SER A 53 10.76 -5.39 10.70
N GLU A 54 11.56 -6.46 10.68
CA GLU A 54 11.60 -7.43 9.57
C GLU A 54 10.22 -8.04 9.22
N LYS A 55 9.28 -8.05 10.18
CA LYS A 55 7.95 -8.67 10.02
C LYS A 55 6.79 -7.69 10.20
N ILE A 56 7.07 -6.42 10.50
CA ILE A 56 6.04 -5.43 10.80
C ILE A 56 6.30 -4.21 9.93
N PHE A 57 5.31 -3.86 9.12
CA PHE A 57 5.32 -2.69 8.26
C PHE A 57 4.21 -1.75 8.68
N HIS A 58 4.54 -0.49 8.93
CA HIS A 58 3.55 0.56 9.15
C HIS A 58 3.16 1.15 7.80
N TRP A 59 1.87 1.09 7.49
CA TRP A 59 1.29 1.69 6.30
C TRP A 59 0.17 2.66 6.70
N GLN A 60 0.16 3.83 6.08
CA GLN A 60 -0.89 4.81 6.29
C GLN A 60 -1.81 4.88 5.07
N SER A 61 -3.12 4.72 5.30
CA SER A 61 -4.12 4.84 4.24
C SER A 61 -4.30 6.27 3.73
N GLN A 62 -4.93 6.42 2.57
CA GLN A 62 -5.28 7.73 2.03
C GLN A 62 -6.20 8.50 2.99
N ASN A 63 -6.09 9.83 3.00
CA ASN A 63 -6.78 10.72 3.95
C ASN A 63 -8.31 10.58 4.00
N THR A 64 -8.94 10.10 2.92
CA THR A 64 -10.39 9.91 2.83
C THR A 64 -10.85 8.57 3.40
N VAL A 65 -9.93 7.66 3.74
CA VAL A 65 -10.23 6.32 4.24
C VAL A 65 -10.46 6.38 5.75
N ARG A 66 -11.57 5.81 6.21
CA ARG A 66 -11.92 5.73 7.64
C ARG A 66 -12.05 4.27 8.09
N PRO A 67 -11.54 3.89 9.28
CA PRO A 67 -11.57 2.51 9.76
C PRO A 67 -12.99 1.91 9.84
N GLU A 68 -14.00 2.74 10.02
CA GLU A 68 -15.38 2.32 10.31
C GLU A 68 -16.23 2.20 9.04
N THR A 69 -15.74 2.67 7.89
CA THR A 69 -16.54 2.73 6.65
C THR A 69 -15.75 2.35 5.39
N GLY A 70 -16.47 1.87 4.38
CA GLY A 70 -15.95 1.63 3.03
C GLY A 70 -14.63 0.85 3.00
N LYS A 71 -13.60 1.44 2.37
CA LYS A 71 -12.27 0.81 2.23
C LYS A 71 -11.59 0.55 3.56
N GLY A 72 -11.68 1.45 4.54
CA GLY A 72 -10.97 1.28 5.81
C GLY A 72 -11.54 0.13 6.61
N LEU A 73 -12.86 -0.01 6.62
CA LEU A 73 -13.54 -1.17 7.22
C LEU A 73 -13.13 -2.49 6.56
N SER A 74 -12.85 -2.49 5.25
CA SER A 74 -12.38 -3.69 4.56
C SER A 74 -11.00 -4.16 5.03
N TYR A 75 -10.12 -3.25 5.43
CA TYR A 75 -8.83 -3.59 6.03
C TYR A 75 -9.01 -4.15 7.44
N VAL A 76 -9.83 -3.50 8.26
CA VAL A 76 -10.11 -3.95 9.64
C VAL A 76 -10.75 -5.35 9.64
N LYS A 77 -11.67 -5.61 8.69
CA LYS A 77 -12.35 -6.89 8.53
C LYS A 77 -11.62 -7.87 7.60
N GLN A 78 -10.34 -7.66 7.29
CA GLN A 78 -9.59 -8.46 6.32
C GLN A 78 -9.74 -9.97 6.58
N LYS A 79 -9.47 -10.42 7.82
CA LYS A 79 -9.54 -11.85 8.18
C LYS A 79 -10.95 -12.42 8.04
N GLN A 80 -11.98 -11.63 8.34
CA GLN A 80 -13.38 -12.05 8.25
C GLN A 80 -13.85 -12.16 6.80
N THR A 81 -13.35 -11.29 5.94
CA THR A 81 -13.73 -11.19 4.53
C THR A 81 -12.81 -11.98 3.60
N GLY A 82 -11.72 -12.55 4.12
CA GLY A 82 -10.71 -13.26 3.33
C GLY A 82 -9.96 -12.36 2.34
N LYS A 83 -9.92 -11.04 2.59
CA LYS A 83 -9.28 -10.08 1.70
C LYS A 83 -7.76 -10.28 1.70
N SER A 84 -7.16 -10.38 0.52
CA SER A 84 -5.71 -10.49 0.37
C SER A 84 -5.06 -9.11 0.21
N ILE A 85 -4.07 -8.79 1.02
CA ILE A 85 -3.29 -7.55 0.89
C ILE A 85 -1.88 -7.93 0.44
N LEU A 86 -1.43 -7.37 -0.69
CA LEU A 86 -0.13 -7.65 -1.27
C LEU A 86 0.76 -6.41 -1.17
N LEU A 87 1.93 -6.56 -0.54
CA LEU A 87 2.82 -5.45 -0.24
C LEU A 87 3.95 -5.34 -1.27
N PHE A 88 4.02 -4.21 -1.96
CA PHE A 88 5.07 -3.90 -2.92
C PHE A 88 5.77 -2.61 -2.50
N VAL A 89 7.09 -2.66 -2.28
CA VAL A 89 7.84 -1.53 -1.72
C VAL A 89 9.03 -1.20 -2.62
N ARG A 90 9.33 0.09 -2.75
CA ARG A 90 10.59 0.61 -3.27
C ARG A 90 11.10 1.74 -2.37
N GLU A 91 12.40 1.94 -2.35
CA GLU A 91 13.02 3.02 -1.58
C GLU A 91 12.65 4.37 -2.19
N LYS A 92 12.93 4.58 -3.47
CA LYS A 92 12.67 5.83 -4.20
C LYS A 92 12.07 5.56 -5.58
N ASN A 93 11.55 6.59 -6.23
CA ASN A 93 10.91 6.47 -7.56
C ASN A 93 11.92 6.18 -8.67
N ASN A 94 13.07 6.85 -8.62
CA ASN A 94 14.08 6.86 -9.67
C ASN A 94 15.48 6.61 -9.08
N ASP A 95 16.36 5.95 -9.82
CA ASP A 95 17.78 5.81 -9.47
C ASP A 95 18.57 7.11 -9.75
N GLU A 96 19.88 7.10 -9.49
CA GLU A 96 20.77 8.24 -9.77
C GLU A 96 20.90 8.61 -11.26
N PHE A 97 20.38 7.78 -12.17
CA PHE A 97 20.36 8.00 -13.62
C PHE A 97 18.94 8.31 -14.14
N ASP A 98 18.00 8.61 -13.24
CA ASP A 98 16.59 8.90 -13.55
C ASP A 98 15.78 7.71 -14.11
N ASN A 99 16.27 6.48 -13.97
CA ASN A 99 15.50 5.29 -14.34
C ASN A 99 14.47 4.94 -13.26
N ILE A 100 13.28 4.51 -13.68
CA ILE A 100 12.22 4.09 -12.76
C ILE A 100 12.64 2.81 -12.02
N ILE A 101 12.63 2.88 -10.69
CA ILE A 101 12.85 1.71 -9.84
C ILE A 101 11.55 0.91 -9.68
N ALA A 102 11.65 -0.39 -9.95
CA ALA A 102 10.56 -1.33 -9.73
C ALA A 102 10.34 -1.61 -8.24
N CYS A 103 9.09 -1.81 -7.85
CA CYS A 103 8.78 -2.28 -6.50
C CYS A 103 9.15 -3.75 -6.32
N VAL A 104 9.66 -4.09 -5.14
CA VAL A 104 9.87 -5.47 -4.68
C VAL A 104 8.61 -5.96 -3.98
N PHE A 105 8.18 -7.18 -4.30
CA PHE A 105 7.08 -7.83 -3.59
C PHE A 105 7.59 -8.41 -2.27
N LEU A 106 7.10 -7.89 -1.14
CA LEU A 106 7.50 -8.34 0.20
C LEU A 106 6.62 -9.47 0.74
N GLY A 107 5.51 -9.79 0.07
CA GLY A 107 4.60 -10.86 0.46
C GLY A 107 3.18 -10.39 0.75
N LEU A 108 2.39 -11.32 1.28
CA LEU A 108 1.06 -11.04 1.80
C LEU A 108 1.17 -10.38 3.17
N ALA A 109 0.29 -9.41 3.42
CA ALA A 109 0.19 -8.70 4.69
C ALA A 109 -1.12 -9.03 5.41
N ASP A 110 -1.02 -9.24 6.71
CA ASP A 110 -2.16 -9.33 7.61
C ASP A 110 -2.33 -8.01 8.38
N TYR A 111 -3.55 -7.49 8.37
CA TYR A 111 -3.94 -6.33 9.14
C TYR A 111 -3.75 -6.62 10.63
N ARG A 112 -3.06 -5.69 11.29
CA ARG A 112 -2.88 -5.66 12.72
C ARG A 112 -3.29 -4.28 13.22
N PRO A 113 -4.18 -4.19 14.23
CA PRO A 113 -4.48 -2.90 14.84
C PRO A 113 -3.23 -2.33 15.50
N LEU A 114 -3.09 -1.00 15.48
CA LEU A 114 -2.14 -0.30 16.34
C LEU A 114 -2.49 -0.66 17.79
N ARG A 115 -1.51 -1.16 18.55
CA ARG A 115 -1.66 -1.28 20.00
C ARG A 115 -1.63 0.13 20.58
N SER A 116 -2.55 0.46 21.46
CA SER A 116 -2.39 1.66 22.29
C SER A 116 -1.25 1.42 23.27
N GLU A 117 -0.49 2.48 23.58
CA GLU A 117 0.56 2.49 24.61
C GLU A 117 0.05 2.06 26.01
N ALA A 118 -1.27 1.97 26.20
CA ALA A 118 -1.92 1.50 27.42
C ALA A 118 -1.85 -0.03 27.65
N ASP A 119 -1.44 -0.82 26.65
CA ASP A 119 -1.37 -2.29 26.76
C ASP A 119 0.01 -2.82 27.23
N GLU A 120 0.93 -1.92 27.63
CA GLU A 120 2.26 -2.27 28.17
C GLU A 120 2.36 -2.18 29.72
N TYR A 121 1.24 -1.96 30.42
CA TYR A 121 1.19 -1.90 31.90
C TYR A 121 0.15 -2.85 32.51
#